data_AF-A0A182EU35-F1
#
_entry.id   AF-A0A182EU35-F1
#
_cell.length_a   1.000
_cell.length_b   1.000
_cell.length_c   1.000
_cell.angle_alpha   90.00
_cell.angle_beta   90.00
_cell.angle_gamma   90.00
#
_symmetry.space_group_name_H-M   'P 1'
#
loop_
_entity.id
_entity.type
_entity.pdbx_description
1 polymer ?
#
loop_
_entity_poly.entity_id
_entity_poly.type
_entity_poly.pdbx_seq_one_letter_code
_entity_poly.pdbx_strand_id
1 'polypeptide(L)'
;MHSILQSGHLQCLLNKPLQASTLQQCGNGIIDGEEECDCGLREHCLDPCCDPLTCTLRAHAHCASHQACCHRCQLRPAGHVCRPARSICDVAEMCTGDDGDCPVDGYLIDGTVCGISGQCWKGNCSDVEQQCRDLWGSDATTAEEHCYERNGFGLEYGNCGIDRDGMYKKCAVENVHCGTLHCRG
;
A
#
# COMPACT_ATOMS: atom_id res chain seq x y z
N MET A 1 -2.75 17.06 -5.67
CA MET A 1 -3.18 15.90 -4.86
C MET A 1 -3.85 14.83 -5.71
N HIS A 2 -4.85 15.15 -6.55
CA HIS A 2 -5.55 14.15 -7.38
C HIS A 2 -4.62 13.34 -8.32
N SER A 3 -3.61 13.98 -8.91
CA SER A 3 -2.63 13.31 -9.79
C SER A 3 -1.73 12.30 -9.06
N ILE A 4 -1.44 12.51 -7.77
CA ILE A 4 -0.57 11.63 -6.98
C ILE A 4 -1.35 10.41 -6.46
N LEU A 5 -2.67 10.55 -6.24
CA LEU A 5 -3.56 9.43 -5.92
C LEU A 5 -3.71 8.48 -7.12
N GLN A 6 -3.67 9.01 -8.35
CA GLN A 6 -3.81 8.23 -9.58
C GLN A 6 -2.52 7.55 -10.04
N SER A 7 -1.35 8.04 -9.62
CA SER A 7 -0.05 7.45 -9.99
C SER A 7 0.35 6.23 -9.16
N GLY A 8 -0.48 5.81 -8.19
CA GLY A 8 -0.21 4.63 -7.36
C GLY A 8 0.84 4.84 -6.27
N HIS A 9 1.42 6.03 -6.11
CA HIS A 9 2.45 6.29 -5.09
C HIS A 9 1.94 6.36 -3.64
N LEU A 10 0.61 6.39 -3.42
CA LEU A 10 0.00 6.51 -2.09
C LEU A 10 -0.66 5.21 -1.59
N GLN A 11 -0.37 4.07 -2.22
CA GLN A 11 -1.05 2.81 -1.89
C GLN A 11 -0.92 2.42 -0.40
N CYS A 12 0.22 2.67 0.23
CA CYS A 12 0.42 2.36 1.65
C CYS A 12 -0.39 3.24 2.62
N LEU A 13 -1.01 4.32 2.15
CA LEU A 13 -1.87 5.21 2.96
C LEU A 13 -3.35 4.91 2.83
N LEU A 14 -3.73 3.99 1.93
CA LEU A 14 -5.14 3.68 1.67
C LEU A 14 -5.70 2.62 2.63
N ASN A 15 -4.87 2.07 3.51
CA ASN A 15 -5.27 1.02 4.45
C ASN A 15 -5.49 1.63 5.82
N LYS A 16 -6.57 1.21 6.49
CA LYS A 16 -6.86 1.59 7.87
C LYS A 16 -5.79 0.97 8.79
N PRO A 17 -5.19 1.74 9.71
CA PRO A 17 -4.23 1.20 10.66
C PRO A 17 -4.90 0.18 11.59
N LEU A 18 -4.15 -0.86 11.97
CA LEU A 18 -4.63 -1.95 12.84
C LEU A 18 -4.64 -1.59 14.34
N GLN A 19 -4.09 -0.44 14.72
CA GLN A 19 -4.00 0.00 16.11
C GLN A 19 -5.11 0.99 16.45
N ALA A 20 -5.91 0.62 17.44
CA ALA A 20 -6.88 1.49 18.08
C ALA A 20 -6.19 2.70 18.72
N SER A 21 -6.78 3.88 18.61
CA SER A 21 -6.25 5.08 19.24
C SER A 21 -6.38 5.01 20.77
N THR A 22 -5.42 5.58 21.49
CA THR A 22 -5.47 5.66 22.97
C THR A 22 -6.50 6.67 23.48
N LEU A 23 -6.98 7.54 22.58
CA LEU A 23 -8.02 8.52 22.85
C LEU A 23 -9.35 7.91 22.39
N GLN A 24 -10.00 7.17 23.29
CA GLN A 24 -11.36 6.65 23.11
C GLN A 24 -12.34 7.83 23.13
N GLN A 25 -12.70 8.33 21.96
CA GLN A 25 -13.56 9.49 21.82
C GLN A 25 -14.46 9.35 20.60
N CYS A 26 -15.75 9.15 20.87
CA CYS A 26 -16.77 9.15 19.83
C CYS A 26 -16.76 10.45 19.01
N GLY A 27 -16.69 10.30 17.69
CA GLY A 27 -16.70 11.37 16.71
C GLY A 27 -15.31 11.76 16.21
N ASN A 28 -14.27 10.97 16.51
CA ASN A 28 -12.92 11.17 16.00
C ASN A 28 -12.68 10.45 14.65
N GLY A 29 -13.63 9.63 14.20
CA GLY A 29 -13.58 8.84 12.96
C GLY A 29 -12.79 7.53 13.07
N ILE A 30 -12.49 7.07 14.29
CA ILE A 30 -11.75 5.85 14.58
C ILE A 30 -12.58 4.98 15.53
N ILE A 31 -12.97 3.80 15.06
CA ILE A 31 -13.71 2.83 15.87
C ILE A 31 -12.77 2.23 16.92
N ASP A 32 -12.93 2.65 18.17
CA ASP A 32 -12.11 2.23 19.32
C ASP A 32 -12.98 1.84 20.53
N GLY A 33 -12.47 0.97 21.41
CA GLY A 33 -13.15 0.64 22.67
C GLY A 33 -14.46 -0.14 22.46
N GLU A 34 -15.58 0.47 22.85
CA GLU A 34 -16.94 -0.12 22.72
C GLU A 34 -17.74 0.46 21.54
N GLU A 35 -17.11 1.28 20.69
CA GLU A 35 -17.77 1.85 19.52
C GLU A 35 -18.04 0.77 18.46
N GLU A 36 -19.22 0.83 17.83
CA GLU A 36 -19.58 -0.04 16.70
C GLU A 36 -19.37 0.68 15.36
N CYS A 37 -19.33 2.02 15.38
CA CYS A 37 -19.09 2.87 14.22
C CYS A 37 -18.64 4.26 14.65
N ASP A 38 -17.84 4.94 13.83
CA ASP A 38 -17.54 6.36 14.01
C ASP A 38 -17.50 7.06 12.64
N CYS A 39 -18.45 7.97 12.42
CA CYS A 39 -18.58 8.77 11.20
C CYS A 39 -17.97 10.18 11.32
N GLY A 40 -17.20 10.43 12.37
CA GLY A 40 -16.61 11.72 12.71
C GLY A 40 -17.57 12.64 13.47
N LEU A 41 -17.27 13.94 13.44
CA LEU A 41 -18.01 14.95 14.20
C LEU A 41 -19.51 14.95 13.86
N ARG A 42 -20.35 15.16 14.90
CA ARG A 42 -21.81 15.17 14.78
C ARG A 42 -22.37 16.05 13.67
N GLU A 43 -21.77 17.21 13.46
CA GLU A 43 -22.22 18.19 12.47
C GLU A 43 -21.92 17.77 11.02
N HIS A 44 -21.02 16.81 10.83
CA HIS A 44 -20.54 16.35 9.52
C HIS A 44 -20.79 14.86 9.27
N CYS A 45 -21.37 14.14 10.22
CA CYS A 45 -21.75 12.76 10.04
C CYS A 45 -22.96 12.65 9.09
N LEU A 46 -22.71 12.15 7.88
CA LEU A 46 -23.72 11.86 6.87
C LEU A 46 -24.05 10.36 6.79
N ASP A 47 -23.49 9.53 7.68
CA ASP A 47 -23.70 8.09 7.67
C ASP A 47 -25.11 7.74 8.21
N PRO A 48 -26.04 7.25 7.35
CA PRO A 48 -27.39 6.88 7.81
C PRO A 48 -27.41 5.68 8.76
N CYS A 49 -26.32 4.93 8.86
CA CYS A 49 -26.23 3.70 9.64
C CYS A 49 -25.63 3.91 11.03
N CYS A 50 -24.92 5.03 11.25
CA CYS A 50 -24.25 5.33 12.51
C CYS A 50 -24.99 6.42 13.30
N ASP A 51 -25.04 6.29 14.62
CA ASP A 51 -25.47 7.37 15.50
C ASP A 51 -24.24 8.18 15.97
N PRO A 52 -24.07 9.44 15.52
CA PRO A 52 -22.90 10.24 15.87
C PRO A 52 -22.88 10.75 17.32
N LEU A 53 -23.93 10.52 18.10
CA LEU A 53 -23.93 10.86 19.53
C LEU A 53 -23.38 9.72 20.39
N THR A 54 -23.61 8.48 19.97
CA THR A 54 -23.29 7.28 20.75
C THR A 54 -22.22 6.40 20.13
N CYS A 55 -21.86 6.62 18.85
CA CYS A 55 -20.94 5.78 18.08
C CYS A 55 -21.36 4.30 18.05
N THR A 56 -22.67 4.09 18.03
CA THR A 56 -23.31 2.78 17.88
C THR A 56 -24.05 2.71 16.56
N LEU A 57 -24.23 1.51 16.02
CA LEU A 57 -25.07 1.31 14.86
C LEU A 57 -26.51 1.65 15.20
N ARG A 58 -27.23 2.21 14.24
CA ARG A 58 -28.68 2.41 14.37
C ARG A 58 -29.38 1.06 14.30
N ALA A 59 -30.57 0.97 14.91
CA ALA A 59 -31.31 -0.29 15.05
C ALA A 59 -31.59 -1.09 13.76
N HIS A 60 -31.49 -0.47 12.57
CA HIS A 60 -31.71 -1.12 11.27
C HIS A 60 -30.41 -1.46 10.53
N ALA A 61 -29.26 -1.15 11.11
CA ALA A 61 -27.96 -1.26 10.49
C ALA A 61 -27.19 -2.48 11.01
N HIS A 62 -26.53 -3.17 10.08
CA HIS A 62 -25.60 -4.27 10.36
C HIS A 62 -24.14 -3.88 10.10
N CYS A 63 -23.92 -2.69 9.56
CA CYS A 63 -22.62 -2.11 9.23
C CYS A 63 -22.78 -0.59 9.08
N ALA A 64 -21.67 0.14 9.15
CA ALA A 64 -21.62 1.58 8.89
C ALA A 64 -21.39 1.86 7.40
N SER A 65 -21.98 2.92 6.85
CA SER A 65 -21.96 3.18 5.39
C SER A 65 -20.57 3.43 4.82
N HIS A 66 -19.65 3.93 5.64
CA HIS A 66 -18.28 4.21 5.21
C HIS A 66 -17.44 2.94 5.02
N GLN A 67 -17.88 1.80 5.53
CA GLN A 67 -17.15 0.55 5.44
C GLN A 67 -17.31 -0.09 4.04
N ALA A 68 -16.23 -0.64 3.48
CA ALA A 68 -16.19 -1.09 2.09
C ALA A 68 -17.14 -2.27 1.79
N CYS A 69 -17.40 -3.11 2.78
CA CYS A 69 -18.36 -4.22 2.71
C CYS A 69 -19.76 -3.87 3.18
N CYS A 70 -20.07 -2.57 3.33
CA CYS A 70 -21.42 -2.11 3.62
C CYS A 70 -22.12 -1.55 2.38
N HIS A 71 -23.40 -1.85 2.25
CA HIS A 71 -24.25 -1.23 1.24
C HIS A 71 -25.67 -1.05 1.79
N ARG A 72 -26.08 0.22 1.94
CA ARG A 72 -27.40 0.59 2.52
C ARG A 72 -27.62 -0.02 3.91
N CYS A 73 -26.62 0.13 4.80
CA CYS A 73 -26.63 -0.41 6.16
C CYS A 73 -26.74 -1.94 6.27
N GLN A 74 -26.48 -2.66 5.17
CA GLN A 74 -26.50 -4.11 5.10
C GLN A 74 -25.16 -4.63 4.60
N LEU A 75 -24.75 -5.77 5.13
CA LEU A 75 -23.51 -6.43 4.73
C LEU A 75 -23.58 -6.87 3.28
N ARG A 76 -22.51 -6.63 2.53
CA ARG A 76 -22.34 -7.19 1.19
C ARG A 76 -22.12 -8.70 1.30
N PRO A 77 -22.61 -9.49 0.33
CA PRO A 77 -22.46 -10.94 0.37
C PRO A 77 -20.99 -11.37 0.28
N ALA A 78 -20.72 -12.57 0.79
CA ALA A 78 -19.43 -13.23 0.67
C ALA A 78 -18.94 -13.25 -0.80
N GLY A 79 -17.69 -12.89 -1.03
CA GLY A 79 -17.08 -12.86 -2.37
C GLY A 79 -17.22 -11.53 -3.12
N HIS A 80 -17.89 -10.51 -2.56
CA HIS A 80 -17.88 -9.18 -3.16
C HIS A 80 -16.49 -8.54 -3.03
N VAL A 81 -15.85 -8.16 -4.13
CA VAL A 81 -14.53 -7.49 -4.10
C VAL A 81 -14.65 -6.11 -3.46
N CYS A 82 -14.07 -5.94 -2.28
CA CYS A 82 -14.04 -4.68 -1.54
C CYS A 82 -12.73 -3.90 -1.76
N ARG A 83 -11.63 -4.60 -2.04
CA ARG A 83 -10.38 -3.98 -2.50
C ARG A 83 -9.85 -4.75 -3.72
N PRO A 84 -9.71 -4.09 -4.88
CA PRO A 84 -9.06 -4.71 -6.02
C PRO A 84 -7.55 -4.84 -5.78
N ALA A 85 -6.93 -5.83 -6.43
CA ALA A 85 -5.48 -5.94 -6.51
C ALA A 85 -4.90 -4.71 -7.24
N ARG A 86 -3.87 -4.12 -6.65
CA ARG A 86 -3.23 -2.88 -7.12
C ARG A 86 -1.99 -3.15 -7.98
N SER A 87 -1.45 -4.36 -7.91
CA SER A 87 -0.31 -4.81 -8.71
C SER A 87 -0.43 -6.29 -9.02
N ILE A 88 0.46 -6.80 -9.87
CA ILE A 88 0.59 -8.24 -10.14
C ILE A 88 1.06 -9.06 -8.93
N CYS A 89 1.58 -8.38 -7.90
CA CYS A 89 2.06 -8.95 -6.65
C CYS A 89 1.06 -8.81 -5.50
N ASP A 90 -0.13 -8.29 -5.78
CA ASP A 90 -1.15 -7.96 -4.79
C ASP A 90 -2.36 -8.87 -4.94
N VAL A 91 -3.08 -9.14 -3.84
CA VAL A 91 -4.29 -9.97 -3.84
C VAL A 91 -5.52 -9.06 -3.77
N ALA A 92 -6.63 -9.48 -4.36
CA ALA A 92 -7.89 -8.76 -4.17
C ALA A 92 -8.62 -9.32 -2.95
N GLU A 93 -9.02 -8.46 -2.02
CA GLU A 93 -9.83 -8.86 -0.87
C GLU A 93 -11.31 -8.77 -1.20
N MET A 94 -12.02 -9.74 -0.62
CA MET A 94 -13.44 -9.93 -0.81
C MET A 94 -14.13 -9.92 0.54
N CYS A 95 -15.30 -9.30 0.60
CA CYS A 95 -16.15 -9.33 1.77
C CYS A 95 -16.42 -10.76 2.21
N THR A 96 -16.39 -10.99 3.52
CA THR A 96 -16.71 -12.29 4.13
C THR A 96 -18.20 -12.57 4.16
N GLY A 97 -19.02 -11.51 4.16
CA GLY A 97 -20.47 -11.58 4.38
C GLY A 97 -20.90 -11.30 5.81
N ASP A 98 -19.96 -11.31 6.76
CA ASP A 98 -20.23 -11.22 8.20
C ASP A 98 -19.63 -9.95 8.85
N ASP A 99 -18.86 -9.16 8.10
CA ASP A 99 -18.22 -7.92 8.56
C ASP A 99 -18.39 -6.79 7.53
N GLY A 100 -18.56 -5.56 8.02
CA GLY A 100 -18.71 -4.36 7.21
C GLY A 100 -17.37 -3.85 6.66
N ASP A 101 -16.26 -4.11 7.35
CA ASP A 101 -14.92 -3.80 6.90
C ASP A 101 -14.41 -4.84 5.88
N CYS A 102 -13.56 -4.39 4.96
CA CYS A 102 -12.85 -5.30 4.06
C CYS A 102 -11.80 -6.07 4.88
N PRO A 103 -11.54 -7.37 4.58
CA PRO A 103 -10.45 -8.09 5.22
C PRO A 103 -9.11 -7.36 5.12
N VAL A 104 -8.18 -7.72 6.02
CA VAL A 104 -6.83 -7.15 6.04
C VAL A 104 -6.16 -7.33 4.68
N ASP A 105 -5.56 -6.24 4.18
CA ASP A 105 -4.81 -6.21 2.91
C ASP A 105 -3.68 -7.27 2.94
N GLY A 106 -3.77 -8.20 2.00
CA GLY A 106 -2.79 -9.25 1.76
C GLY A 106 -2.17 -9.13 0.37
N TYR A 107 -0.95 -9.62 0.25
CA TYR A 107 -0.21 -9.65 -1.00
C TYR A 107 0.42 -11.03 -1.24
N LEU A 108 0.88 -11.28 -2.47
CA LEU A 108 1.58 -12.51 -2.80
C LEU A 108 2.86 -12.63 -1.98
N ILE A 109 3.22 -13.86 -1.63
CA ILE A 109 4.39 -14.15 -0.80
C ILE A 109 5.64 -13.48 -1.39
N ASP A 110 6.43 -12.82 -0.55
CA ASP A 110 7.70 -12.20 -0.93
C ASP A 110 8.62 -13.23 -1.64
N GLY A 111 9.20 -12.81 -2.76
CA GLY A 111 9.99 -13.68 -3.65
C GLY A 111 9.20 -14.34 -4.78
N THR A 112 7.87 -14.21 -4.82
CA THR A 112 7.07 -14.66 -5.98
C THR A 112 7.55 -13.96 -7.25
N VAL A 113 7.80 -14.71 -8.32
CA VAL A 113 8.28 -14.15 -9.59
C VAL A 113 7.24 -13.20 -10.20
N CYS A 114 7.70 -12.07 -10.73
CA CYS A 114 6.85 -11.05 -11.33
C CYS A 114 7.60 -10.28 -12.42
N GLY A 115 6.87 -9.62 -13.34
CA GLY A 115 7.49 -8.84 -14.41
C GLY A 115 8.34 -9.72 -15.37
N ILE A 116 9.48 -9.20 -15.80
CA ILE A 116 10.41 -9.87 -16.72
C ILE A 116 11.41 -10.72 -15.92
N SER A 117 12.02 -10.10 -14.91
CA SER A 117 13.04 -10.73 -14.05
C SER A 117 12.91 -10.32 -12.59
N GLY A 118 11.73 -9.83 -12.21
CA GLY A 118 11.47 -9.28 -10.88
C GLY A 118 10.93 -10.30 -9.87
N GLN A 119 10.87 -9.82 -8.63
CA GLN A 119 10.27 -10.55 -7.51
C GLN A 119 9.33 -9.66 -6.71
N CYS A 120 8.24 -10.23 -6.23
CA CYS A 120 7.31 -9.57 -5.35
C CYS A 120 7.98 -9.25 -4.02
N TRP A 121 7.80 -8.02 -3.55
CA TRP A 121 8.23 -7.56 -2.26
C TRP A 121 7.20 -6.58 -1.71
N LYS A 122 6.58 -6.93 -0.58
CA LYS A 122 5.54 -6.11 0.08
C LYS A 122 4.43 -5.67 -0.89
N GLY A 123 3.97 -6.58 -1.73
CA GLY A 123 2.90 -6.34 -2.71
C GLY A 123 3.30 -5.55 -3.95
N ASN A 124 4.57 -5.18 -4.12
CA ASN A 124 5.08 -4.54 -5.32
C ASN A 124 6.03 -5.47 -6.08
N CYS A 125 6.05 -5.35 -7.41
CA CYS A 125 7.03 -6.08 -8.22
C CYS A 125 8.35 -5.30 -8.25
N SER A 126 9.40 -5.87 -7.66
CA SER A 126 10.76 -5.32 -7.74
C SER A 126 11.43 -5.87 -9.00
N ASP A 127 11.33 -5.14 -10.10
CA ASP A 127 11.91 -5.51 -11.40
C ASP A 127 12.81 -4.37 -11.92
N VAL A 128 14.11 -4.66 -12.03
CA VAL A 128 15.15 -3.72 -12.48
C VAL A 128 14.88 -3.23 -13.90
N GLU A 129 14.39 -4.12 -14.77
CA GLU A 129 14.08 -3.79 -16.16
C GLU A 129 12.89 -2.80 -16.21
N GLN A 130 11.85 -3.04 -15.42
CA GLN A 130 10.71 -2.14 -15.33
C GLN A 130 11.12 -0.79 -14.71
N GLN A 131 12.00 -0.79 -13.71
CA GLN A 131 12.51 0.44 -13.10
C GLN A 131 13.25 1.32 -14.11
N CYS A 132 14.04 0.72 -15.01
CA CYS A 132 14.67 1.46 -16.11
C CYS A 132 13.64 2.07 -17.06
N ARG A 133 12.58 1.33 -17.39
CA ARG A 133 11.51 1.83 -18.28
C ARG A 133 10.70 2.94 -17.67
N ASP A 134 10.40 2.85 -16.38
CA ASP A 134 9.65 3.88 -15.66
C ASP A 134 10.42 5.20 -15.57
N LEU A 135 11.76 5.13 -15.47
CA LEU A 135 12.62 6.31 -15.39
C LEU A 135 12.96 6.92 -16.75
N TRP A 136 13.24 6.07 -17.75
CA TRP A 136 13.86 6.51 -19.01
C TRP A 136 13.00 6.25 -20.27
N GLY A 137 11.83 5.63 -20.12
CA GLY A 137 10.89 5.33 -21.20
C GLY A 137 10.90 3.86 -21.61
N SER A 138 9.89 3.45 -22.38
CA SER A 138 9.62 2.04 -22.70
C SER A 138 10.76 1.29 -23.40
N ASP A 139 11.62 2.01 -24.10
CA ASP A 139 12.74 1.44 -24.86
C ASP A 139 13.98 1.18 -23.99
N ALA A 140 13.98 1.68 -22.75
CA ALA A 140 15.09 1.47 -21.83
C ALA A 140 15.15 0.03 -21.31
N THR A 141 16.36 -0.49 -21.17
CA THR A 141 16.64 -1.81 -20.61
C THR A 141 17.64 -1.71 -19.47
N THR A 142 17.79 -2.76 -18.67
CA THR A 142 18.91 -2.87 -17.73
C THR A 142 20.25 -2.84 -18.48
N ALA A 143 21.27 -2.24 -17.85
CA ALA A 143 22.63 -2.23 -18.39
C ALA A 143 23.33 -3.59 -18.20
N GLU A 144 24.47 -3.75 -18.86
CA GLU A 144 25.31 -4.96 -18.72
C GLU A 144 25.97 -5.04 -17.33
N GLU A 145 26.36 -6.27 -16.93
CA GLU A 145 26.97 -6.58 -15.63
C GLU A 145 28.13 -5.63 -15.27
N HIS A 146 29.01 -5.36 -16.23
CA HIS A 146 30.16 -4.47 -16.05
C HIS A 146 29.77 -3.05 -15.60
N CYS A 147 28.59 -2.55 -15.99
CA CYS A 147 28.13 -1.25 -15.52
C CYS A 147 27.87 -1.26 -14.01
N TYR A 148 27.29 -2.34 -13.48
CA TYR A 148 27.01 -2.48 -12.05
C TYR A 148 28.29 -2.64 -11.22
N GLU A 149 29.37 -3.20 -11.76
CA GLU A 149 30.67 -3.26 -11.07
C GLU A 149 31.17 -1.88 -10.60
N ARG A 150 30.74 -0.80 -11.27
CA ARG A 150 31.06 0.57 -10.86
C ARG A 150 30.54 0.91 -9.46
N ASN A 151 29.50 0.24 -9.00
CA ASN A 151 28.96 0.42 -7.65
C ASN A 151 29.98 0.01 -6.56
N GLY A 152 31.00 -0.77 -6.90
CA GLY A 152 32.14 -1.09 -6.03
C GLY A 152 33.11 0.08 -5.80
N PHE A 153 33.04 1.17 -6.59
CA PHE A 153 33.94 2.31 -6.43
C PHE A 153 33.50 3.29 -5.34
N GLY A 154 32.22 3.33 -4.99
CA GLY A 154 31.71 4.27 -3.97
C GLY A 154 31.83 5.72 -4.43
N LEU A 155 31.35 5.98 -5.65
CA LEU A 155 31.32 7.29 -6.28
C LEU A 155 29.86 7.79 -6.37
N GLU A 156 29.67 9.07 -6.66
CA GLU A 156 28.34 9.69 -6.78
C GLU A 156 27.38 8.93 -7.70
N TYR A 157 27.87 8.43 -8.83
CA TYR A 157 27.12 7.68 -9.84
C TYR A 157 27.31 6.16 -9.74
N GLY A 158 27.87 5.66 -8.64
CA GLY A 158 28.07 4.23 -8.43
C GLY A 158 28.42 3.91 -6.98
N ASN A 159 27.39 3.64 -6.17
CA ASN A 159 27.50 3.39 -4.75
C ASN A 159 26.36 2.52 -4.19
N CYS A 160 26.48 2.11 -2.93
CA CYS A 160 25.45 1.41 -2.15
C CYS A 160 24.77 2.35 -1.14
N GLY A 161 24.50 3.59 -1.56
CA GLY A 161 23.96 4.65 -0.74
C GLY A 161 25.03 5.52 -0.07
N ILE A 162 24.55 6.40 0.80
CA ILE A 162 25.35 7.39 1.52
C ILE A 162 25.40 6.99 2.99
N ASP A 163 26.57 7.06 3.61
CA ASP A 163 26.74 6.80 5.04
C ASP A 163 26.32 7.99 5.92
N ARG A 164 26.49 7.86 7.24
CA ARG A 164 26.08 8.91 8.20
C ARG A 164 26.89 10.19 8.07
N ASP A 165 28.11 10.11 7.52
CA ASP A 165 29.02 11.23 7.35
C ASP A 165 28.83 11.92 5.99
N GLY A 166 27.86 11.44 5.19
CA GLY A 166 27.55 11.99 3.86
C GLY A 166 28.47 11.45 2.76
N MET A 167 29.27 10.41 3.02
CA MET A 167 30.17 9.83 2.03
C MET A 167 29.51 8.68 1.27
N TYR A 168 29.87 8.53 0.00
CA TYR A 168 29.39 7.44 -0.84
C TYR A 168 29.98 6.10 -0.40
N LYS A 169 29.11 5.15 -0.09
CA LYS A 169 29.50 3.82 0.36
C LYS A 169 29.81 2.92 -0.84
N LYS A 170 30.98 2.28 -0.82
CA LYS A 170 31.30 1.20 -1.77
C LYS A 170 30.40 -0.01 -1.55
N CYS A 171 29.86 -0.57 -2.62
CA CYS A 171 29.20 -1.87 -2.55
C CYS A 171 30.20 -2.99 -2.28
N ALA A 172 29.78 -3.99 -1.51
CA ALA A 172 30.46 -5.29 -1.52
C ALA A 172 30.28 -5.95 -2.90
N VAL A 173 31.20 -6.84 -3.29
CA VAL A 173 31.22 -7.44 -4.62
C VAL A 173 29.91 -8.19 -4.91
N GLU A 174 29.39 -8.90 -3.91
CA GLU A 174 28.12 -9.62 -3.98
C GLU A 174 26.87 -8.73 -4.02
N ASN A 175 27.02 -7.42 -3.75
CA ASN A 175 25.92 -6.46 -3.63
C ASN A 175 25.94 -5.37 -4.70
N VAL A 176 26.77 -5.50 -5.74
CA VAL A 176 26.90 -4.48 -6.80
C VAL A 176 25.58 -4.22 -7.54
N HIS A 177 24.66 -5.18 -7.56
CA HIS A 177 23.30 -5.05 -8.12
C HIS A 177 22.28 -4.39 -7.20
N CYS A 178 22.64 -4.13 -5.95
CA CYS A 178 21.76 -3.49 -4.96
C CYS A 178 22.10 -2.01 -4.73
N GLY A 179 23.01 -1.46 -5.54
CA GLY A 179 23.46 -0.07 -5.47
C GLY A 179 22.71 0.84 -6.44
N THR A 180 23.44 1.81 -7.00
CA THR A 180 22.93 2.69 -8.06
C THR A 180 22.45 1.87 -9.27
N LEU A 181 21.25 2.17 -9.75
CA LEU A 181 20.67 1.55 -10.95
C LEU A 181 21.41 2.01 -12.21
N HIS A 182 21.75 1.06 -13.09
CA HIS A 182 22.36 1.34 -14.39
C HIS A 182 21.43 0.86 -15.51
N CYS A 183 21.04 1.79 -16.39
CA CYS A 183 20.14 1.53 -17.52
C CYS A 183 20.83 1.81 -18.86
N ARG A 184 20.33 1.19 -19.92
CA ARG A 184 20.71 1.44 -21.31
C ARG A 184 19.48 1.94 -22.07
N GLY A 185 19.64 2.97 -22.88
CA GLY A 185 18.61 3.50 -23.79
C GLY A 185 19.04 3.44 -25.24
#